data_AF-A0A2I0T221-F1
#
_entry.id   AF-A0A2I0T221-F1
#
_cell.length_a   1.000
_cell.length_b   1.000
_cell.length_c   1.000
_cell.angle_alpha   90.00
_cell.angle_beta   90.00
_cell.angle_gamma   90.00
#
_symmetry.space_group_name_H-M   'P 1'
#
loop_
_entity.id
_entity.type
_entity.pdbx_description
1 polymer ?
#
loop_
_entity_poly.entity_id
_entity_poly.type
_entity_poly.pdbx_seq_one_letter_code
_entity_poly.pdbx_strand_id
1 'polypeptide(L)'
;MPFGRLGQIGLKEGHLGAVKNISSVIGLFVQHAKEEGVPWGVQLAAVYSLCDLGSSNPEGIVEAIHAWRATAPNSIPFAVTSGIAEIASLCKMELN
;
A
#
# COMPACT_ATOMS: atom_id res chain seq x y z
N MET A 1 4.90 -12.37 4.77
CA MET A 1 4.61 -12.05 6.18
C MET A 1 3.19 -11.52 6.15
N PRO A 2 2.18 -12.18 6.73
CA PRO A 2 0.80 -11.78 6.46
C PRO A 2 0.55 -10.43 7.14
N PHE A 3 0.03 -9.48 6.36
CA PHE A 3 -0.52 -8.15 6.72
C PHE A 3 -0.11 -7.59 8.09
N GLY A 4 0.55 -6.41 8.06
CA GLY A 4 0.88 -5.64 9.26
C GLY A 4 -0.26 -5.63 10.29
N ARG A 5 0.04 -6.14 11.49
CA ARG A 5 -0.90 -6.33 12.61
C ARG A 5 -1.75 -5.09 12.89
N LEU A 6 -1.23 -3.90 12.60
CA LEU A 6 -1.90 -2.61 12.77
C LEU A 6 -3.13 -2.42 11.85
N GLY A 7 -3.05 -2.86 10.58
CA GLY A 7 -4.19 -2.80 9.65
C GLY A 7 -5.37 -3.68 10.12
N GLN A 8 -5.06 -4.85 10.68
CA GLN A 8 -6.07 -5.74 11.25
C GLN A 8 -6.66 -5.22 12.57
N ILE A 9 -5.86 -4.56 13.42
CA ILE A 9 -6.34 -3.98 14.69
C ILE A 9 -7.27 -2.79 14.41
N GLY A 10 -6.87 -1.84 13.56
CA GLY A 10 -7.69 -0.67 13.25
C GLY A 10 -9.02 -1.01 12.59
N LEU A 11 -9.06 -2.09 11.80
CA LEU A 11 -10.30 -2.63 11.23
C LEU A 11 -11.22 -3.23 12.30
N LYS A 12 -10.65 -3.96 13.28
CA LYS A 12 -11.41 -4.56 14.40
C LYS A 12 -11.95 -3.53 15.40
N GLU A 13 -11.29 -2.39 15.53
CA GLU A 13 -11.67 -1.33 16.49
C GLU A 13 -12.65 -0.29 15.90
N GLY A 14 -13.14 -0.48 14.66
CA GLY A 14 -14.12 0.43 14.05
C GLY A 14 -13.53 1.72 13.45
N HIS A 15 -12.20 1.83 13.36
CA HIS A 15 -11.49 3.00 12.83
C HIS A 15 -11.21 2.92 11.32
N LEU A 16 -11.96 2.09 10.57
CA LEU A 16 -11.74 1.83 9.14
C LEU A 16 -11.59 3.13 8.32
N GLY A 17 -12.39 4.16 8.60
CA GLY A 17 -12.30 5.46 7.92
C GLY A 17 -10.96 6.18 8.15
N ALA A 18 -10.43 6.17 9.38
CA ALA A 18 -9.14 6.79 9.68
C ALA A 18 -7.98 6.02 9.02
N VAL A 19 -8.02 4.69 9.09
CA VAL A 19 -6.99 3.83 8.48
C VAL A 19 -6.99 3.97 6.95
N LYS A 20 -8.19 4.04 6.34
CA LYS A 20 -8.35 4.32 4.90
C LYS A 20 -7.81 5.70 4.51
N ASN A 21 -8.06 6.74 5.30
CA ASN A 21 -7.51 8.06 5.03
C ASN A 21 -5.98 8.08 5.09
N ILE A 22 -5.39 7.39 6.08
CA ILE A 22 -3.93 7.26 6.18
C ILE A 22 -3.37 6.53 4.96
N SER A 23 -3.96 5.39 4.57
CA SER A 23 -3.47 4.66 3.39
C SER A 23 -3.64 5.45 2.10
N SER A 24 -4.70 6.24 1.95
CA SER A 24 -4.87 7.18 0.83
C SER A 24 -3.81 8.27 0.78
N VAL A 25 -3.47 8.89 1.92
CA VAL A 25 -2.42 9.93 1.98
C VAL A 25 -1.05 9.34 1.64
N ILE A 26 -0.73 8.16 2.16
CA ILE A 26 0.52 7.46 1.82
C ILE A 26 0.53 7.09 0.33
N GLY A 27 -0.59 6.64 -0.23
CA GLY A 27 -0.72 6.34 -1.66
C GLY A 27 -0.40 7.54 -2.54
N LEU A 28 -0.97 8.69 -2.20
CA LEU A 28 -0.72 9.96 -2.91
C LEU A 28 0.75 10.39 -2.79
N PHE A 29 1.34 10.26 -1.60
CA PHE A 29 2.76 10.55 -1.38
C PHE A 29 3.65 9.72 -2.30
N VAL A 30 3.42 8.40 -2.37
CA VAL A 30 4.24 7.50 -3.16
C VAL A 30 4.10 7.77 -4.67
N GLN A 31 2.92 8.17 -5.15
CA GLN A 31 2.71 8.54 -6.55
C GLN A 31 3.57 9.73 -7.00
N HIS A 32 3.74 10.74 -6.14
CA HIS A 32 4.52 11.94 -6.44
C HIS A 32 6.00 11.82 -6.03
N ALA A 33 6.37 10.75 -5.32
CA ALA A 33 7.69 10.61 -4.71
C ALA A 33 8.85 10.67 -5.71
N LYS A 34 8.62 10.24 -6.97
CA LYS A 34 9.63 10.39 -8.02
C LYS A 34 9.83 11.85 -8.43
N GLU A 35 8.75 12.57 -8.70
CA GLU A 35 8.77 13.96 -9.16
C GLU A 35 9.40 14.86 -8.10
N GLU A 36 9.11 14.58 -6.83
CA GLU A 36 9.64 15.29 -5.67
C GLU A 36 11.07 14.85 -5.28
N GLY A 37 11.70 13.94 -6.03
CA GLY A 37 13.08 13.51 -5.76
C GLY A 37 13.26 12.77 -4.43
N VAL A 38 12.21 12.12 -3.92
CA VAL A 38 12.23 11.41 -2.64
C VAL A 38 13.25 10.26 -2.68
N PRO A 39 14.11 10.09 -1.66
CA PRO A 39 15.07 9.00 -1.62
C PRO A 39 14.39 7.63 -1.73
N TRP A 40 14.98 6.72 -2.51
CA TRP A 40 14.40 5.40 -2.78
C TRP A 40 14.03 4.62 -1.52
N GLY A 41 14.86 4.66 -0.48
CA GLY A 41 14.56 4.00 0.81
C GLY A 41 13.29 4.52 1.48
N VAL A 42 12.99 5.82 1.34
CA VAL A 42 11.77 6.44 1.88
C VAL A 42 10.55 6.02 1.04
N GLN A 43 10.70 5.95 -0.28
CA GLN A 43 9.64 5.41 -1.16
C GLN A 43 9.28 3.98 -0.77
N LEU A 44 10.29 3.13 -0.57
CA LEU A 44 10.09 1.75 -0.14
C LEU A 44 9.42 1.65 1.23
N ALA A 45 9.83 2.45 2.21
CA ALA A 45 9.20 2.46 3.53
C ALA A 45 7.71 2.81 3.45
N ALA A 46 7.35 3.78 2.61
CA ALA A 46 5.96 4.14 2.36
C ALA A 46 5.19 3.01 1.66
N VAL A 47 5.78 2.35 0.65
CA VAL A 47 5.17 1.20 -0.02
C VAL A 47 4.98 0.01 0.93
N TYR A 48 5.94 -0.29 1.81
CA TYR A 48 5.78 -1.33 2.83
C TYR A 48 4.65 -0.99 3.80
N SER A 49 4.53 0.28 4.19
CA SER A 49 3.42 0.75 5.01
C SER A 49 2.06 0.54 4.30
N LEU A 50 1.99 0.78 2.98
CA LEU A 50 0.78 0.47 2.20
C LEU A 50 0.46 -1.03 2.20
N CYS A 51 1.47 -1.90 2.06
CA CYS A 51 1.27 -3.35 2.17
C CYS A 51 0.71 -3.75 3.54
N ASP A 52 1.21 -3.15 4.62
CA ASP A 52 0.72 -3.39 5.97
C ASP A 52 -0.72 -2.89 6.20
N LEU A 53 -1.13 -1.86 5.47
CA LEU A 53 -2.47 -1.28 5.50
C LEU A 53 -3.43 -1.88 4.46
N GLY A 54 -3.01 -2.93 3.75
CA GLY A 54 -3.70 -3.52 2.59
C GLY A 54 -5.19 -3.76 2.77
N SER A 55 -5.63 -4.21 3.94
CA SER A 55 -7.04 -4.49 4.23
C SER A 55 -7.94 -3.26 4.39
N SER A 56 -7.37 -2.06 4.52
CA SER A 56 -8.14 -0.82 4.75
C SER A 56 -8.71 -0.21 3.46
N ASN A 57 -8.00 -0.40 2.34
CA ASN A 57 -8.34 0.17 1.05
C ASN A 57 -7.65 -0.62 -0.07
N PRO A 58 -7.97 -1.91 -0.25
CA PRO A 58 -7.16 -2.81 -1.05
C PRO A 58 -7.06 -2.36 -2.52
N GLU A 59 -8.14 -1.86 -3.11
CA GLU A 59 -8.14 -1.35 -4.49
C GLU A 59 -7.26 -0.10 -4.65
N GLY A 60 -7.48 0.93 -3.82
CA GLY A 60 -6.72 2.17 -3.90
C GLY A 60 -5.23 1.98 -3.58
N ILE A 61 -4.90 1.03 -2.69
CA ILE A 61 -3.52 0.67 -2.38
C ILE A 61 -2.85 -0.01 -3.57
N VAL A 62 -3.53 -0.99 -4.21
CA VAL A 62 -3.01 -1.67 -5.40
C VAL A 62 -2.77 -0.68 -6.53
N GLU A 63 -3.72 0.23 -6.78
CA GLU A 63 -3.60 1.28 -7.79
C GLU A 63 -2.39 2.20 -7.51
N ALA A 64 -2.25 2.69 -6.27
CA ALA A 64 -1.15 3.57 -5.90
C ALA A 64 0.22 2.91 -6.10
N ILE A 65 0.38 1.64 -5.69
CA ILE A 65 1.66 0.92 -5.85
C ILE A 65 1.94 0.61 -7.33
N HIS A 66 0.91 0.34 -8.15
CA HIS A 66 1.08 0.17 -9.60
C HIS A 66 1.53 1.46 -10.28
N ALA A 67 0.89 2.60 -9.97
CA ALA A 67 1.26 3.90 -10.50
C ALA A 67 2.70 4.26 -10.12
N TRP A 68 3.08 4.06 -8.87
CA TRP A 68 4.45 4.24 -8.41
C TRP A 68 5.46 3.37 -9.17
N ARG A 69 5.16 2.08 -9.34
CA ARG A 69 6.02 1.15 -10.07
C ARG A 69 6.27 1.59 -11.50
N ALA A 70 5.26 2.12 -12.18
CA ALA A 70 5.38 2.58 -13.57
C ALA A 70 6.38 3.74 -13.70
N THR A 71 6.60 4.49 -12.62
CA THR A 71 7.53 5.62 -12.60
C THR A 71 8.89 5.27 -11.99
N ALA A 72 8.96 4.27 -11.11
CA ALA A 72 10.17 3.90 -10.37
C ALA A 72 11.33 3.47 -11.30
N PRO A 73 12.52 4.12 -11.20
CA PRO A 73 13.66 3.80 -12.06
C PRO A 73 14.45 2.56 -11.59
N ASN A 74 14.17 2.05 -10.40
CA ASN A 74 14.91 0.96 -9.76
C ASN A 74 14.16 -0.37 -9.89
N SER A 75 14.91 -1.47 -9.82
CA SER A 75 14.30 -2.80 -9.69
C SER A 75 13.44 -2.89 -8.43
N ILE A 76 12.21 -3.37 -8.58
CA ILE A 76 11.26 -3.50 -7.48
C ILE A 76 11.61 -4.71 -6.61
N PRO A 77 11.74 -4.56 -5.27
CA PRO A 77 11.99 -5.69 -4.38
C PRO A 77 10.87 -6.73 -4.44
N PHE A 78 11.22 -8.02 -4.37
CA PHE A 78 10.26 -9.12 -4.39
C PHE A 78 9.16 -8.98 -3.32
N ALA A 79 9.52 -8.50 -2.12
CA ALA A 79 8.57 -8.27 -1.03
C ALA A 79 7.41 -7.33 -1.42
N VAL A 80 7.68 -6.32 -2.25
CA VAL A 80 6.63 -5.41 -2.77
C VAL A 80 5.73 -6.14 -3.75
N THR A 81 6.30 -6.94 -4.65
CA THR A 81 5.53 -7.74 -5.62
C THR A 81 4.64 -8.79 -4.93
N SER A 82 5.16 -9.47 -3.90
CA SER A 82 4.37 -10.39 -3.07
C SER A 82 3.25 -9.65 -2.34
N GLY A 83 3.55 -8.50 -1.72
CA GLY A 83 2.57 -7.70 -1.00
C GLY A 83 1.40 -7.26 -1.88
N ILE A 84 1.65 -6.79 -3.11
CA ILE A 84 0.58 -6.43 -4.05
C ILE A 84 -0.28 -7.64 -4.42
N ALA A 85 0.33 -8.81 -4.67
CA ALA A 85 -0.42 -10.02 -5.00
C ALA A 85 -1.33 -10.45 -3.84
N GLU A 86 -0.85 -10.34 -2.60
CA GLU A 86 -1.64 -10.60 -1.39
C GLU A 86 -2.80 -9.62 -1.24
N ILE A 87 -2.57 -8.31 -1.44
CA ILE A 87 -3.63 -7.28 -1.36
C ILE A 87 -4.65 -7.45 -2.49
N ALA A 88 -4.21 -7.74 -3.71
CA ALA A 88 -5.10 -7.98 -4.85
C ALA A 88 -5.99 -9.22 -4.66
N SER A 89 -5.53 -10.20 -3.88
CA SER A 89 -6.37 -11.32 -3.45
C SER A 89 -7.50 -10.88 -2.52
N LEU A 90 -7.29 -9.85 -1.70
CA LEU A 90 -8.35 -9.30 -0.83
C LEU A 90 -9.44 -8.60 -1.63
N CYS A 91 -9.10 -7.86 -2.69
CA CYS A 91 -10.10 -7.24 -3.58
C CYS A 91 -11.08 -8.27 -4.15
N LYS A 92 -10.60 -9.51 -4.42
CA LYS A 92 -11.43 -10.59 -4.97
C LYS A 92 -12.32 -11.25 -3.91
N MET A 93 -12.01 -11.12 -2.64
CA MET A 93 -12.79 -11.72 -1.54
C MET A 93 -13.97 -10.84 -1.10
N GLU A 94 -13.91 -9.52 -1.34
CA GLU A 94 -15.01 -8.56 -1.05
C GLU A 94 -16.17 -8.64 -2.07
N LEU A 95 -16.02 -9.38 -3.17
CA LEU A 95 -17.01 -9.53 -4.25
C LEU A 95 -17.86 -10.82 -4.18
N ASN A 96 -17.72 -11.62 -3.10
CA ASN A 96 -18.49 -12.84 -2.84
C ASN A 96 -19.40 -12.70 -1.62
#